data_AF-A0A2V8DGV3-F1
#
_entry.id   AF-A0A2V8DGV3-F1
#
_cell.length_a   1.000
_cell.length_b   1.000
_cell.length_c   1.000
_cell.angle_alpha   90.00
_cell.angle_beta   90.00
_cell.angle_gamma   90.00
#
_symmetry.space_group_name_H-M   'P 1'
#
loop_
_entity.id
_entity.type
_entity.pdbx_description
1 polymer ?
#
loop_
_entity_poly.entity_id
_entity_poly.type
_entity_poly.pdbx_seq_one_letter_code
_entity_poly.pdbx_strand_id
1 'polypeptide(L)'
;MVHRALPDRPSLEYLKKEAKELLRTLQQQRPVARLADAQHALARQYGFTSWIQLKRHVEGPAPAASPFAGTWKANLGKSKPPPANQFRSATLQLSVRGNVMTIAQSLVGESGEEQRDRTALHVDGHEHVSDDRPGFSVVASWRGSNVVQVIAKKDGEVVGLGTYEVSADGGELCITDTVSDMRIVLERE
;
A
#
# COMPACT_ATOMS: atom_id res chain seq x y z
N MET A 1 5.59 -13.79 22.14
CA MET A 1 4.76 -14.82 21.46
C MET A 1 4.88 -14.57 19.97
N VAL A 2 5.24 -15.57 19.17
CA VAL A 2 5.35 -15.42 17.72
C VAL A 2 4.02 -15.84 17.11
N HIS A 3 3.28 -14.90 16.52
CA HIS A 3 2.06 -15.22 15.79
C HIS A 3 2.41 -15.79 14.42
N ARG A 4 1.71 -16.83 13.99
CA ARG A 4 1.89 -17.40 12.65
C ARG A 4 1.29 -16.43 11.64
N ALA A 5 2.04 -16.10 10.59
CA ALA A 5 1.51 -15.32 9.48
C ALA A 5 0.47 -16.13 8.70
N LEU A 6 -0.61 -15.48 8.27
CA LEU A 6 -1.54 -16.08 7.32
C LEU A 6 -0.84 -16.34 5.98
N PRO A 7 -1.16 -17.43 5.27
CA PRO A 7 -0.64 -17.65 3.91
C PRO A 7 -1.18 -16.57 2.95
N ASP A 8 -0.42 -16.24 1.90
CA ASP A 8 -0.73 -15.18 0.93
C ASP A 8 -2.12 -15.27 0.28
N ARG A 9 -2.71 -16.48 0.26
CA ARG A 9 -4.10 -16.73 -0.12
C ARG A 9 -4.80 -17.51 1.00
N PRO A 10 -5.32 -16.82 2.03
CA PRO A 10 -6.00 -17.51 3.10
C PRO A 10 -7.29 -18.12 2.54
N SER A 11 -7.48 -19.42 2.78
CA SER A 11 -8.69 -20.15 2.38
C SER A 11 -9.41 -20.64 3.63
N LEU A 12 -10.69 -20.33 3.74
CA LEU A 12 -11.48 -20.81 4.88
C LEU A 12 -11.53 -22.33 4.95
N GLU A 13 -11.55 -23.00 3.79
CA GLU A 13 -11.53 -24.47 3.72
C GLU A 13 -10.22 -25.05 4.29
N TYR A 14 -9.10 -24.37 4.03
CA TYR A 14 -7.82 -24.73 4.64
C TYR A 14 -7.85 -24.54 6.17
N LEU A 15 -8.31 -23.38 6.64
CA LEU A 15 -8.40 -23.09 8.08
C LEU A 15 -9.37 -24.03 8.82
N LYS A 16 -10.47 -24.45 8.19
CA LYS A 16 -11.38 -25.46 8.74
C LYS A 16 -10.70 -26.83 8.87
N LYS A 17 -9.87 -27.23 7.89
CA LYS A 17 -9.10 -28.47 7.97
C LYS A 17 -8.07 -28.40 9.10
N GLU A 18 -7.35 -27.29 9.19
CA GLU A 18 -6.35 -27.07 10.23
C GLU A 18 -6.97 -27.06 11.64
N ALA A 19 -8.16 -26.46 11.82
CA ALA A 19 -8.88 -26.50 13.08
C ALA A 19 -9.30 -27.93 13.49
N LYS A 20 -9.62 -28.80 12.52
CA LYS A 20 -9.96 -30.21 12.80
C LYS A 20 -8.73 -31.03 13.19
N GLU A 21 -7.59 -30.79 12.55
CA GLU A 21 -6.34 -31.45 12.97
C GLU A 21 -5.90 -30.97 14.35
N LEU A 22 -6.01 -29.67 14.64
CA LEU A 22 -5.74 -29.13 15.97
C LEU A 22 -6.67 -29.72 17.04
N LEU A 23 -7.95 -29.96 16.71
CA LEU A 23 -8.88 -30.63 17.61
C LEU A 23 -8.41 -32.04 17.97
N ARG A 24 -7.92 -32.83 17.00
CA ARG A 24 -7.40 -34.18 17.26
C ARG A 24 -6.24 -34.14 18.26
N THR A 25 -5.32 -33.19 18.08
CA THR A 25 -4.20 -32.98 19.02
C THR A 25 -4.70 -32.57 20.40
N LEU A 26 -5.66 -31.65 20.48
CA LEU A 26 -6.24 -31.21 21.76
C LEU A 26 -6.96 -32.35 22.49
N GLN A 27 -7.65 -33.24 21.77
CA GLN A 27 -8.38 -34.36 22.36
C GLN A 27 -7.46 -35.44 22.95
N GLN A 28 -6.24 -35.60 22.43
CA GLN A 28 -5.23 -36.50 23.02
C GLN A 28 -4.83 -36.06 24.44
N GLN A 29 -4.85 -34.75 24.71
CA GLN A 29 -4.49 -34.19 26.03
C GLN A 29 -5.73 -33.93 26.90
N ARG A 30 -6.83 -33.52 26.26
CA ARG A 30 -8.08 -33.15 26.90
C ARG A 30 -9.25 -33.75 26.11
N PRO A 31 -9.72 -34.95 26.48
CA PRO A 31 -10.78 -35.66 25.74
C PRO A 31 -12.09 -34.87 25.59
N VAL A 32 -12.34 -33.89 26.48
CA VAL A 32 -13.52 -33.01 26.45
C VAL A 32 -13.40 -31.82 25.49
N ALA A 33 -12.25 -31.63 24.81
CA ALA A 33 -12.04 -30.53 23.89
C ALA A 33 -13.02 -30.59 22.70
N ARG A 34 -13.56 -29.43 22.32
CA ARG A 34 -14.53 -29.26 21.24
C ARG A 34 -13.91 -28.50 20.07
N LEU A 35 -14.55 -28.58 18.91
CA LEU A 35 -14.13 -27.83 17.73
C LEU A 35 -14.02 -26.33 17.98
N ALA A 36 -14.89 -25.77 18.82
CA ALA A 36 -14.82 -24.35 19.21
C ALA A 36 -13.50 -24.00 19.94
N ASP A 37 -12.98 -24.90 20.77
CA ASP A 37 -11.70 -24.71 21.47
C ASP A 37 -10.54 -24.67 20.46
N ALA A 38 -10.56 -25.59 19.48
CA ALA A 38 -9.57 -25.64 18.42
C ALA A 38 -9.64 -24.40 17.52
N GLN A 39 -10.84 -23.97 17.12
CA GLN A 39 -11.04 -22.75 16.34
C GLN A 39 -10.59 -21.48 17.09
N HIS A 40 -10.82 -21.41 18.41
CA HIS A 40 -10.36 -20.30 19.24
C HIS A 40 -8.83 -20.28 19.36
N ALA A 41 -8.22 -21.43 19.63
CA ALA A 41 -6.77 -21.57 19.70
C ALA A 41 -6.10 -21.22 18.37
N LEU A 42 -6.66 -21.68 17.25
CA LEU A 42 -6.16 -21.37 15.92
C LEU A 42 -6.25 -19.88 15.58
N ALA A 43 -7.37 -19.22 15.92
CA ALA A 43 -7.50 -17.78 15.78
C ALA A 43 -6.39 -17.02 16.53
N ARG A 44 -6.11 -17.42 17.78
CA ARG A 44 -5.03 -16.83 18.59
C ARG A 44 -3.64 -17.05 18.00
N GLN A 45 -3.38 -18.22 17.41
CA GLN A 45 -2.12 -18.50 16.71
C GLN A 45 -1.90 -17.53 15.54
N TYR A 46 -2.96 -17.18 14.82
CA TYR A 46 -2.95 -16.20 13.72
C TYR A 46 -3.13 -14.74 14.18
N GLY A 47 -3.15 -14.46 15.49
CA GLY A 47 -3.27 -13.10 16.03
C GLY A 47 -4.69 -12.55 16.12
N PHE A 48 -5.72 -13.36 15.86
CA PHE A 48 -7.13 -12.97 16.00
C PHE A 48 -7.67 -13.36 17.37
N THR A 49 -8.63 -12.58 17.88
CA THR A 49 -9.24 -12.85 19.21
C THR A 49 -10.33 -13.91 19.18
N SER A 50 -10.86 -14.22 17.99
CA SER A 50 -11.92 -15.22 17.81
C SER A 50 -11.94 -15.79 16.39
N TRP A 51 -12.55 -16.98 16.25
CA TRP A 51 -12.80 -17.59 14.95
C TRP A 51 -13.66 -16.73 14.03
N ILE A 52 -14.62 -15.97 14.57
CA ILE A 52 -15.47 -15.05 13.80
C ILE A 52 -14.61 -13.94 13.16
N GLN A 53 -13.65 -13.38 13.90
CA GLN A 53 -12.73 -12.37 13.35
C GLN A 53 -11.82 -12.95 12.27
N LEU A 54 -11.24 -14.14 12.50
CA LEU A 54 -10.42 -14.82 11.50
C LEU A 54 -11.23 -15.15 10.24
N LYS A 55 -12.44 -15.70 10.40
CA LYS A 55 -13.33 -16.02 9.29
C LYS A 55 -13.72 -14.78 8.49
N ARG A 56 -14.08 -13.67 9.15
CA ARG A 56 -14.37 -12.39 8.48
C ARG A 56 -13.17 -11.82 7.72
N HIS A 57 -11.96 -12.00 8.25
CA HIS A 57 -10.74 -11.54 7.57
C HIS A 57 -10.46 -12.35 6.29
N VAL A 58 -10.84 -13.63 6.26
CA VAL A 58 -10.59 -14.55 5.14
C VAL A 58 -11.72 -14.63 4.12
N GLU A 59 -12.97 -14.50 4.57
CA GLU A 59 -14.16 -14.46 3.71
C GLU A 59 -14.54 -13.04 3.30
N GLY A 60 -14.02 -12.02 3.99
CA GLY A 60 -14.15 -10.65 3.54
C GLY A 60 -13.65 -10.56 2.09
N PRO A 61 -14.21 -9.64 1.29
CA PRO A 61 -13.60 -9.35 -0.01
C PRO A 61 -12.10 -9.15 0.23
N ALA A 62 -11.26 -9.77 -0.60
CA ALA A 62 -9.85 -9.38 -0.65
C ALA A 62 -9.83 -7.85 -0.60
N PRO A 63 -8.99 -7.22 0.24
CA PRO A 63 -9.00 -5.77 0.38
C PRO A 63 -9.06 -5.21 -1.04
N ALA A 64 -10.10 -4.43 -1.34
CA ALA A 64 -10.30 -3.88 -2.67
C ALA A 64 -8.94 -3.35 -3.11
N ALA A 65 -8.50 -3.74 -4.31
CA ALA A 65 -7.20 -3.33 -4.81
C ALA A 65 -7.08 -1.83 -4.52
N SER A 66 -5.98 -1.44 -3.84
CA SER A 66 -5.80 -0.07 -3.38
C SER A 66 -6.25 0.90 -4.47
N PRO A 67 -7.00 1.97 -4.17
CA PRO A 67 -7.49 2.87 -5.22
C PRO A 67 -6.34 3.45 -6.05
N PHE A 68 -5.12 3.48 -5.50
CA PHE A 68 -3.90 3.85 -6.21
C PHE A 68 -3.44 2.84 -7.25
N ALA A 69 -3.71 1.54 -7.07
CA ALA A 69 -3.21 0.50 -7.95
C ALA A 69 -3.78 0.65 -9.37
N GLY A 70 -2.90 0.61 -10.37
CA GLY A 70 -3.28 0.74 -11.77
C GLY A 70 -2.28 1.57 -12.59
N THR A 71 -2.64 1.80 -13.84
CA THR A 71 -1.90 2.68 -14.75
C THR A 71 -2.61 4.03 -14.84
N TRP A 72 -1.82 5.09 -14.77
CA TRP A 72 -2.26 6.47 -14.72
C TRP A 72 -1.49 7.27 -15.75
N LYS A 73 -2.18 8.06 -16.57
CA LYS A 73 -1.57 8.91 -17.58
C LYS A 73 -1.83 10.37 -17.28
N ALA A 74 -0.79 11.19 -17.28
CA ALA A 74 -0.92 12.61 -17.00
C ALA A 74 -1.80 13.31 -18.04
N ASN A 75 -2.77 14.07 -17.55
CA ASN A 75 -3.53 15.03 -18.33
C ASN A 75 -2.79 16.38 -18.28
N LEU A 76 -2.07 16.72 -19.37
CA LEU A 76 -1.27 17.95 -19.44
C LEU A 76 -2.11 19.22 -19.32
N GLY A 77 -3.36 19.21 -19.80
CA GLY A 77 -4.26 20.36 -19.72
C GLY A 77 -4.75 20.66 -18.30
N LYS A 78 -4.76 19.64 -17.43
CA LYS A 78 -5.10 19.76 -16.00
C LYS A 78 -3.87 19.84 -15.09
N SER A 79 -2.67 19.64 -15.63
CA SER A 79 -1.41 19.56 -14.88
C SER A 79 -0.62 20.86 -14.96
N LYS A 80 0.13 21.12 -13.89
CA LYS A 80 1.11 22.18 -13.72
C LYS A 80 2.39 21.54 -13.15
N PRO A 81 3.32 21.12 -14.01
CA PRO A 81 4.63 20.65 -13.55
C PRO A 81 5.46 21.83 -13.02
N PRO A 82 6.47 21.57 -12.17
CA PRO A 82 7.40 22.61 -11.77
C PRO A 82 8.28 22.99 -12.98
N PRO A 83 8.72 24.26 -13.11
CA PRO A 83 9.52 24.71 -14.25
C PRO A 83 10.81 23.90 -14.45
N ALA A 84 11.39 23.39 -13.38
CA ALA A 84 12.61 22.58 -13.41
C ALA A 84 12.39 21.16 -13.98
N ASN A 85 11.14 20.71 -14.16
CA ASN A 85 10.82 19.36 -14.59
C ASN A 85 9.57 19.33 -15.47
N GLN A 86 9.66 19.97 -16.63
CA GLN A 86 8.64 19.98 -17.67
C GLN A 86 8.69 18.68 -18.49
N PHE A 87 7.53 18.23 -19.00
CA PHE A 87 7.42 16.99 -19.76
C PHE A 87 6.28 17.04 -20.80
N ARG A 88 6.43 16.25 -21.86
CA ARG A 88 5.42 16.06 -22.92
C ARG A 88 4.47 14.91 -22.64
N SER A 89 4.86 13.95 -21.82
CA SER A 89 3.97 12.91 -21.32
C SER A 89 4.54 12.30 -20.04
N ALA A 90 3.65 11.83 -19.17
CA ALA A 90 4.02 11.06 -18.00
C ALA A 90 3.01 9.93 -17.80
N THR A 91 3.50 8.72 -17.55
CA THR A 91 2.69 7.57 -17.17
C THR A 91 3.24 7.00 -15.87
N LEU A 92 2.36 6.75 -14.91
CA LEU A 92 2.66 6.09 -13.65
C LEU A 92 1.95 4.74 -13.60
N GLN A 93 2.70 3.69 -13.29
CA GLN A 93 2.13 2.41 -12.87
C GLN A 93 2.35 2.26 -11.36
N LEU A 94 1.23 2.25 -10.64
CA LEU A 94 1.22 2.17 -9.18
C LEU A 94 0.79 0.78 -8.74
N SER A 95 1.47 0.27 -7.71
CA SER A 95 1.02 -0.92 -6.98
C SER A 95 1.24 -0.74 -5.49
N VAL A 96 0.34 -1.30 -4.69
CA VAL A 96 0.40 -1.22 -3.22
C VAL A 96 0.45 -2.62 -2.65
N ARG A 97 1.48 -2.90 -1.85
CA ARG A 97 1.64 -4.16 -1.10
C ARG A 97 1.93 -3.84 0.36
N GLY A 98 0.94 -4.06 1.23
CA GLY A 98 1.02 -3.63 2.62
C GLY A 98 1.26 -2.12 2.71
N ASN A 99 2.35 -1.71 3.37
CA ASN A 99 2.74 -0.30 3.52
C ASN A 99 3.71 0.19 2.44
N VAL A 100 3.97 -0.57 1.39
CA VAL A 100 4.87 -0.14 0.31
C VAL A 100 4.05 0.20 -0.93
N MET A 101 4.13 1.45 -1.37
CA MET A 101 3.62 1.91 -2.66
C MET A 101 4.78 1.94 -3.65
N THR A 102 4.74 1.08 -4.66
CA THR A 102 5.72 1.09 -5.76
C THR A 102 5.20 1.99 -6.87
N ILE A 103 6.03 2.94 -7.27
CA ILE A 103 5.77 3.93 -8.31
C ILE A 103 6.73 3.64 -9.43
N ALA A 104 6.26 3.12 -10.56
CA ALA A 104 7.03 3.05 -11.80
C ALA A 104 6.59 4.20 -12.71
N GLN A 105 7.53 5.07 -13.07
CA GLN A 105 7.27 6.24 -13.91
C GLN A 105 7.92 6.08 -15.28
N SER A 106 7.22 6.54 -16.31
CA SER A 106 7.72 6.72 -17.67
C SER A 106 7.44 8.16 -18.07
N LEU A 107 8.49 8.96 -18.20
CA LEU A 107 8.42 10.39 -18.49
C LEU A 107 9.05 10.63 -19.87
N VAL A 108 8.40 11.42 -20.71
CA VAL A 108 9.01 11.94 -21.94
C VAL A 108 9.24 13.43 -21.74
N GLY A 109 10.50 13.84 -21.68
CA GLY A 109 10.90 15.23 -21.48
C GLY A 109 10.62 16.13 -22.69
N GLU A 110 10.95 17.42 -22.58
CA GLU A 110 10.67 18.38 -23.64
C GLU A 110 11.46 18.14 -24.93
N SER A 111 12.66 17.55 -24.85
CA SER A 111 13.44 17.16 -26.03
C SER A 111 13.09 15.77 -26.57
N GLY A 112 12.11 15.08 -25.98
CA GLY A 112 11.64 13.76 -26.41
C GLY A 112 12.43 12.59 -25.84
N GLU A 113 13.40 12.86 -24.97
CA GLU A 113 14.10 11.87 -24.16
C GLU A 113 13.13 11.15 -23.24
N GLU A 114 13.21 9.82 -23.22
CA GLU A 114 12.38 8.98 -22.38
C GLU A 114 13.17 8.54 -21.16
N GLN A 115 12.63 8.83 -19.98
CA GLN A 115 13.16 8.41 -18.69
C GLN A 115 12.19 7.42 -18.05
N ARG A 116 12.71 6.28 -17.59
CA ARG A 116 11.94 5.30 -16.81
C ARG A 116 12.64 4.99 -15.50
N ASP A 117 11.92 5.22 -14.41
CA ASP A 117 12.41 4.93 -13.06
C ASP A 117 11.37 4.16 -12.26
N ARG A 118 11.84 3.52 -11.20
CA ARG A 118 10.96 2.88 -10.22
C ARG A 118 11.42 3.19 -8.81
N THR A 119 10.50 3.66 -8.00
CA THR A 119 10.75 4.03 -6.61
C THR A 119 9.76 3.31 -5.70
N ALA A 120 10.23 2.89 -4.53
CA ALA A 120 9.37 2.36 -3.47
C ALA A 120 9.18 3.45 -2.41
N LEU A 121 7.92 3.76 -2.11
CA LEU A 121 7.55 4.67 -1.03
C LEU A 121 7.03 3.85 0.15
N HIS A 122 7.69 3.96 1.30
CA HIS A 122 7.26 3.36 2.56
C HIS A 122 6.23 4.27 3.23
N VAL A 123 4.96 3.86 3.19
CA VAL A 123 3.80 4.61 3.69
C VAL A 123 3.40 4.11 5.09
N ASP A 124 4.35 4.13 6.02
CA ASP A 124 4.21 3.65 7.39
C ASP A 124 4.23 4.76 8.45
N GLY A 125 4.41 6.01 8.03
CA GLY A 125 4.51 7.20 8.88
C GLY A 125 5.89 7.41 9.49
N HIS A 126 6.89 6.58 9.18
CA HIS A 126 8.26 6.76 9.64
C HIS A 126 9.12 7.47 8.58
N GLU A 127 10.24 8.01 9.04
CA GLU A 127 11.23 8.64 8.17
C GLU A 127 12.15 7.58 7.56
N HIS A 128 12.23 7.56 6.23
CA HIS A 128 13.10 6.67 5.46
C HIS A 128 14.10 7.50 4.68
N VAL A 129 15.39 7.23 4.87
CA VAL A 129 16.47 7.88 4.11
C VAL A 129 16.48 7.34 2.70
N SER A 130 16.72 8.21 1.73
CA SER A 130 16.86 7.84 0.32
C SER A 130 18.25 7.25 0.08
N ASP A 131 18.29 6.04 -0.47
CA ASP A 131 19.54 5.36 -0.83
C ASP A 131 20.24 6.05 -2.03
N ASP A 132 19.45 6.62 -2.94
CA ASP A 132 19.88 7.22 -4.20
C ASP A 132 20.24 8.70 -4.10
N ARG A 133 19.73 9.41 -3.08
CA ARG A 133 19.96 10.84 -2.88
C ARG A 133 20.47 11.10 -1.46
N PRO A 134 21.80 11.15 -1.26
CA PRO A 134 22.40 11.47 0.03
C PRO A 134 21.81 12.75 0.64
N GLY A 135 21.52 12.69 1.94
CA GLY A 135 20.90 13.79 2.69
C GLY A 135 19.39 13.92 2.51
N PHE A 136 18.77 13.19 1.58
CA PHE A 136 17.31 13.19 1.44
C PHE A 136 16.65 12.11 2.30
N SER A 137 15.53 12.44 2.91
CA SER A 137 14.64 11.50 3.58
C SER A 137 13.18 11.81 3.27
N VAL A 138 12.33 10.81 3.44
CA VAL A 138 10.90 10.91 3.17
C VAL A 138 10.10 10.31 4.31
N VAL A 139 9.06 11.01 4.74
CA VAL A 139 8.00 10.47 5.60
C VAL A 139 6.73 10.39 4.76
N ALA A 140 6.16 9.20 4.62
CA ALA A 140 4.87 9.02 3.95
C ALA A 140 3.85 8.34 4.86
N SER A 141 2.61 8.82 4.84
CA SER A 141 1.53 8.29 5.69
C SER A 141 0.19 8.28 4.97
N TRP A 142 -0.62 7.27 5.27
CA TRP A 142 -1.99 7.18 4.79
C TRP A 142 -2.88 8.21 5.50
N ARG A 143 -3.73 8.89 4.71
CA ARG A 143 -4.82 9.73 5.20
C ARG A 143 -6.12 9.15 4.62
N GLY A 144 -6.81 8.32 5.41
CA GLY A 144 -7.93 7.54 4.90
C GLY A 144 -7.47 6.48 3.88
N SER A 145 -8.35 6.11 2.95
CA SER A 145 -8.09 5.04 1.97
C SER A 145 -7.57 5.54 0.62
N ASN A 146 -7.68 6.84 0.33
CA ASN A 146 -7.46 7.41 -1.00
C ASN A 146 -6.44 8.55 -1.00
N VAL A 147 -5.80 8.86 0.12
CA VAL A 147 -4.76 9.90 0.21
C VAL A 147 -3.49 9.36 0.86
N VAL A 148 -2.35 9.67 0.26
CA VAL A 148 -1.01 9.52 0.84
C VAL A 148 -0.42 10.92 1.00
N GLN A 149 -0.06 11.29 2.23
CA GLN A 149 0.70 12.51 2.50
C GLN A 149 2.19 12.18 2.50
N VAL A 150 3.00 13.03 1.89
CA VAL A 150 4.46 12.88 1.77
C VAL A 150 5.15 14.14 2.25
N ILE A 151 6.15 13.97 3.10
CA ILE A 151 7.06 15.04 3.54
C ILE A 151 8.45 14.63 3.08
N ALA A 152 9.04 15.41 2.18
CA ALA A 152 10.42 15.23 1.77
C ALA A 152 11.31 16.20 2.55
N LYS A 153 12.43 15.70 3.05
CA LYS A 153 13.44 16.50 3.76
C LYS A 153 14.79 16.39 3.08
N LYS A 154 15.60 17.44 3.22
CA LYS A 154 17.02 17.46 2.89
C LYS A 154 17.79 17.94 4.10
N ASP A 155 18.75 17.14 4.57
CA ASP A 155 19.57 17.43 5.75
C ASP A 155 18.73 17.80 6.99
N GLY A 156 17.54 17.18 7.11
CA GLY A 156 16.57 17.41 8.20
C GLY A 156 15.57 18.54 7.95
N GLU A 157 15.80 19.41 6.98
CA GLU A 157 14.89 20.51 6.62
C GLU A 157 13.81 20.06 5.64
N VAL A 158 12.57 20.51 5.83
CA VAL A 158 11.46 20.16 4.93
C VAL A 158 11.62 20.91 3.61
N VAL A 159 11.76 20.15 2.53
CA VAL A 159 11.93 20.66 1.15
C VAL A 159 10.78 20.26 0.22
N GLY A 160 9.86 19.42 0.69
CA GLY A 160 8.68 19.02 -0.06
C GLY A 160 7.54 18.62 0.86
N LEU A 161 6.33 18.98 0.46
CA LEU A 161 5.08 18.71 1.16
C LEU A 161 4.05 18.33 0.11
N GLY A 162 4.00 17.04 -0.18
CA GLY A 162 3.22 16.49 -1.26
C GLY A 162 2.05 15.62 -0.82
N THR A 163 1.13 15.42 -1.75
CA THR A 163 0.03 14.46 -1.60
C THR A 163 -0.11 13.64 -2.87
N TYR A 164 -0.51 12.38 -2.70
CA TYR A 164 -1.08 11.56 -3.77
C TYR A 164 -2.53 11.32 -3.35
N GLU A 165 -3.49 11.75 -4.16
CA GLU A 165 -4.91 11.61 -3.86
C GLU A 165 -5.64 10.99 -5.05
N VAL A 166 -6.37 9.91 -4.80
CA VAL A 166 -7.27 9.31 -5.79
C VAL A 166 -8.69 9.83 -5.55
N SER A 167 -9.34 10.27 -6.62
CA SER A 167 -10.74 10.71 -6.60
C SER A 167 -11.67 9.60 -6.10
N ALA A 168 -12.84 9.99 -5.56
CA ALA A 168 -13.80 9.04 -5.00
C ALA A 168 -14.33 8.01 -6.03
N ASP A 169 -14.41 8.38 -7.30
CA ASP A 169 -14.78 7.51 -8.42
C ASP A 169 -13.61 6.64 -8.92
N GLY A 170 -12.39 6.86 -8.41
CA GLY A 170 -11.18 6.14 -8.79
C GLY A 170 -10.62 6.53 -10.15
N GLY A 171 -11.17 7.52 -10.85
CA GLY A 171 -10.80 7.89 -12.22
C GLY A 171 -9.63 8.86 -12.34
N GLU A 172 -9.33 9.62 -11.28
CA GLU A 172 -8.29 10.66 -11.27
C GLU A 172 -7.33 10.45 -10.09
N LEU A 173 -6.04 10.60 -10.35
CA LEU A 173 -4.97 10.68 -9.37
C LEU A 173 -4.36 12.08 -9.43
N CYS A 174 -4.42 12.82 -8.33
CA CYS A 174 -3.76 14.11 -8.20
C CYS A 174 -2.51 13.98 -7.33
N ILE A 175 -1.38 14.42 -7.86
CA ILE A 175 -0.12 14.51 -7.15
C ILE A 175 0.19 15.99 -6.96
N THR A 176 0.35 16.44 -5.73
CA THR A 176 0.74 17.82 -5.44
C THR A 176 2.05 17.87 -4.70
N ASP A 177 2.76 18.99 -4.85
CA ASP A 177 3.79 19.41 -3.91
C ASP A 177 3.67 20.91 -3.69
N THR A 178 3.40 21.29 -2.44
CA THR A 178 3.10 22.69 -2.09
C THR A 178 4.34 23.57 -2.03
N VAL A 179 5.53 23.00 -1.81
CA VAL A 179 6.78 23.77 -1.76
C VAL A 179 7.21 24.21 -3.16
N SER A 180 7.00 23.34 -4.15
CA SER A 180 7.31 23.59 -5.56
C SER A 180 6.13 24.12 -6.39
N ASP A 181 4.95 24.32 -5.77
CA ASP A 181 3.70 24.72 -6.44
C ASP A 181 3.38 23.81 -7.65
N MET A 182 3.65 22.51 -7.48
CA MET A 182 3.40 21.46 -8.45
C MET A 182 2.02 20.86 -8.25
N ARG A 183 1.32 20.62 -9.37
CA ARG A 183 0.09 19.82 -9.41
C ARG A 183 0.07 18.97 -10.66
N ILE A 184 0.25 17.67 -10.55
CA ILE A 184 0.09 16.72 -11.66
C ILE A 184 -1.25 16.02 -11.50
N VAL A 185 -2.06 16.04 -12.55
CA VAL A 185 -3.34 15.33 -12.59
C VAL A 185 -3.20 14.20 -13.60
N LEU A 186 -3.47 12.97 -13.18
CA LEU A 186 -3.42 11.78 -14.00
C LEU A 186 -4.79 11.11 -14.06
N GLU A 187 -5.12 10.58 -15.21
CA GLU A 187 -6.36 9.86 -15.48
C GLU A 187 -6.04 8.37 -15.60
N ARG A 188 -6.94 7.54 -15.09
CA ARG A 188 -6.78 6.08 -15.17
C ARG A 188 -6.92 5.61 -16.62
N GLU A 189 -6.03 4.71 -17.02
CA GLU A 189 -6.07 4.03 -18.33
C GLU A 189 -6.99 2.81 -18.33
#